data_AF-A0A4V1UKN1-F1
#
_entry.id   AF-A0A4V1UKN1-F1
#
_cell.length_a   1.000
_cell.length_b   1.000
_cell.length_c   1.000
_cell.angle_alpha   90.00
_cell.angle_beta   90.00
_cell.angle_gamma   90.00
#
_symmetry.space_group_name_H-M   'P 1'
#
loop_
_entity.id
_entity.type
_entity.pdbx_description
1 polymer ?
#
loop_
_entity_poly.entity_id
_entity_poly.type
_entity_poly.pdbx_seq_one_letter_code
_entity_poly.pdbx_strand_id
1 'polypeptide(L)' 'MKISDEPKWAKGLSKPPAWRSDGTETLFDSPWMTLTRHPATAPTGHAADYAVVRFKNVGTGVLPVHDD' A
#
# COMPACT_ATOMS: atom_id res chain seq x y z
N MET A 1 26.97 1.07 0.71
CA MET A 1 26.53 0.74 -0.66
C MET A 1 25.03 0.94 -0.71
N LYS A 2 24.53 2.00 -1.38
CA LYS A 2 23.08 2.22 -1.52
C LYS A 2 22.56 1.18 -2.51
N ILE A 3 21.74 0.25 -2.04
CA ILE A 3 20.98 -0.63 -2.92
C ILE A 3 20.02 0.29 -3.68
N SER A 4 20.13 0.32 -5.00
CA SER A 4 19.14 0.98 -5.84
C SER A 4 17.81 0.26 -5.63
N ASP A 5 16.76 1.00 -5.25
CA ASP A 5 15.39 0.46 -5.12
C ASP A 5 14.80 -0.02 -6.46
N GLU A 6 15.55 0.15 -7.56
CA GLU A 6 15.16 -0.30 -8.90
C GLU A 6 15.54 -1.77 -9.11
N PRO A 7 14.55 -2.65 -9.38
CA PRO A 7 14.84 -4.04 -9.65
C PRO A 7 15.59 -4.18 -10.98
N LYS A 8 16.48 -5.18 -11.08
CA LYS A 8 17.38 -5.36 -12.23
C LYS A 8 16.67 -5.42 -13.59
N TRP A 9 15.45 -5.95 -13.62
CA TRP A 9 14.64 -6.07 -14.83
C TRP A 9 14.08 -4.72 -15.34
N ALA A 10 13.98 -3.71 -14.48
CA ALA A 10 13.45 -2.40 -14.82
C ALA A 10 14.52 -1.43 -15.35
N LYS A 11 15.80 -1.84 -15.34
CA LYS A 11 16.94 -0.99 -15.67
C LYS A 11 16.81 -0.40 -17.08
N GLY A 12 16.71 0.92 -17.16
CA GLY A 12 16.66 1.66 -18.43
C GLY A 12 15.26 1.83 -19.03
N LEU A 13 14.21 1.34 -18.36
CA LEU A 13 12.83 1.62 -18.75
C LEU A 13 12.41 3.02 -18.29
N SER A 14 11.52 3.66 -19.05
CA SER A 14 10.90 4.91 -18.63
C SER A 14 10.07 4.68 -17.36
N LYS A 15 10.32 5.46 -16.31
CA LYS A 15 9.53 5.40 -15.08
C LYS A 15 8.19 6.08 -15.33
N PRO A 16 7.05 5.39 -15.11
CA PRO A 16 5.77 6.07 -15.17
C PRO A 16 5.74 7.16 -14.08
N PRO A 17 4.93 8.22 -14.26
CA PRO A 17 4.70 9.21 -13.22
C PRO A 17 4.32 8.53 -11.90
N ALA A 18 4.69 9.13 -10.78
CA ALA A 18 4.27 8.60 -9.48
C ALA A 18 2.76 8.77 -9.29
N TRP A 19 2.16 7.88 -8.49
CA TRP A 19 0.83 8.12 -7.94
C TRP A 19 0.85 9.40 -7.11
N ARG A 20 -0.19 10.21 -7.24
CA ARG A 20 -0.38 11.40 -6.39
C ARG A 20 -1.55 11.17 -5.44
N SER A 21 -1.33 11.35 -4.15
CA SER A 21 -2.43 11.40 -3.18
C SER A 21 -3.06 12.80 -3.21
N ASP A 22 -4.38 12.84 -3.31
CA ASP A 22 -5.17 14.07 -3.29
C ASP A 22 -5.82 14.30 -1.90
N GLY A 23 -5.36 13.55 -0.88
CA GLY A 23 -5.79 13.68 0.51
C GLY A 23 -6.12 12.35 1.18
N THR A 24 -6.55 12.44 2.43
CA THR A 24 -7.03 11.30 3.22
C THR A 24 -8.19 11.72 4.09
N GLU A 25 -9.22 10.88 4.15
CA GLU A 25 -10.40 11.06 4.99
C GLU A 25 -10.65 9.79 5.82
N THR A 26 -10.91 9.94 7.11
CA THR A 26 -11.36 8.82 7.95
C THR A 26 -12.85 8.61 7.77
N LEU A 27 -13.24 7.47 7.20
CA LEU A 27 -14.64 7.09 7.01
C LEU A 27 -15.22 6.41 8.24
N PHE A 28 -14.40 5.66 8.96
CA PHE A 28 -14.82 4.92 10.14
C PHE A 28 -13.65 4.69 11.09
N ASP A 29 -13.88 4.83 12.39
CA ASP A 29 -12.94 4.44 13.43
C ASP A 29 -13.63 3.68 14.55
N SER A 30 -13.03 2.56 14.96
CA SER A 30 -13.51 1.69 16.03
C SER A 30 -12.33 1.22 16.88
N PRO A 31 -12.55 0.62 18.06
CA PRO A 31 -11.47 0.06 18.86
C PRO A 31 -10.62 -1.01 18.14
N TRP A 32 -11.12 -1.62 17.06
CA TRP A 32 -10.43 -2.70 16.34
C TRP A 32 -9.75 -2.26 15.05
N MET A 33 -10.29 -1.25 14.37
CA MET A 33 -9.81 -0.84 13.06
C MET A 33 -10.17 0.61 12.71
N THR A 34 -9.43 1.15 11.74
CA THR A 34 -9.72 2.43 11.07
C THR A 34 -9.86 2.19 9.57
N LEU A 35 -10.87 2.79 8.95
CA LEU A 35 -11.07 2.83 7.50
C LEU A 35 -10.83 4.25 7.00
N THR A 36 -9.89 4.40 6.08
CA THR A 36 -9.57 5.71 5.46
C THR A 36 -9.78 5.66 3.96
N ARG A 37 -10.40 6.70 3.39
CA ARG A 37 -10.49 6.95 1.95
C ARG A 37 -9.29 7.78 1.48
N HIS A 38 -8.78 7.45 0.31
CA HIS A 38 -7.64 8.07 -0.35
C HIS A 38 -7.99 8.38 -1.80
N PRO A 39 -8.55 9.57 -2.08
CA PRO A 39 -8.59 10.09 -3.44
C PRO A 39 -7.16 10.23 -3.97
N ALA A 40 -6.94 9.79 -5.20
CA ALA A 40 -5.63 9.80 -5.83
C ALA A 40 -5.72 10.03 -7.33
N THR A 41 -4.61 10.46 -7.92
CA THR A 41 -4.41 10.53 -9.36
C THR A 41 -3.42 9.45 -9.77
N ALA A 42 -3.84 8.57 -10.67
CA ALA A 42 -3.03 7.48 -11.20
C ALA A 42 -1.91 8.01 -12.12
N PRO A 43 -0.84 7.23 -12.36
CA PRO A 43 0.22 7.58 -13.31
C PRO A 43 -0.26 7.90 -14.74
N THR A 44 -1.45 7.41 -15.10
CA THR A 44 -2.13 7.67 -16.37
C THR A 44 -2.83 9.03 -16.42
N GLY A 45 -2.90 9.75 -15.30
CA GLY A 45 -3.62 11.01 -15.14
C GLY A 45 -5.09 10.87 -14.76
N HIS A 46 -5.64 9.65 -14.69
CA HIS A 46 -7.02 9.42 -14.27
C HIS A 46 -7.19 9.45 -12.75
N ALA A 47 -8.35 9.93 -12.30
CA ALA A 47 -8.73 9.86 -10.89
C ALA A 47 -8.93 8.40 -10.47
N ALA A 48 -8.53 8.10 -9.24
CA ALA A 48 -8.70 6.82 -8.59
C ALA A 48 -9.13 7.05 -7.13
N ASP A 49 -9.93 6.13 -6.60
CA ASP A 49 -10.47 6.24 -5.25
C ASP A 49 -10.30 4.91 -4.54
N TYR A 50 -9.53 4.92 -3.45
CA TYR A 50 -9.22 3.71 -2.69
C TYR A 50 -9.58 3.89 -1.24
N ALA A 51 -10.04 2.81 -0.61
CA ALA A 51 -10.19 2.75 0.83
C ALA A 51 -9.18 1.75 1.41
N VAL A 52 -8.60 2.11 2.55
CA VAL A 52 -7.61 1.30 3.26
C VAL A 52 -8.13 0.99 4.66
N VAL A 53 -8.20 -0.29 5.00
CA VAL A 53 -8.45 -0.76 6.36
C VAL A 53 -7.11 -0.92 7.08
N ARG A 54 -6.99 -0.36 8.27
CA ARG A 54 -5.87 -0.60 9.19
C ARG A 54 -6.41 -1.17 10.50
N PHE A 55 -6.02 -2.40 10.82
CA PHE A 55 -6.31 -3.00 12.12
C PHE A 55 -5.41 -2.40 13.19
N LYS A 56 -5.97 -2.16 14.39
CA LYS A 56 -5.25 -1.58 15.53
C LYS A 56 -4.35 -2.60 16.25
N ASN A 57 -4.59 -3.89 16.05
CA ASN A 57 -3.80 -4.98 16.64
C ASN A 57 -3.08 -5.77 15.54
N VAL A 58 -1.87 -6.24 15.85
CA VAL A 58 -1.10 -7.11 14.97
C VAL A 58 -1.56 -8.57 15.11
N GLY A 59 -1.71 -9.28 14.00
CA GLY A 59 -1.95 -10.71 13.98
C GLY A 59 -0.64 -11.46 13.75
N THR A 60 -0.39 -12.51 14.54
CA THR A 60 0.77 -13.39 14.37
C THR A 60 0.31 -14.73 13.81
N GLY A 61 0.78 -15.07 12.61
CA GLY A 61 0.60 -16.41 12.03
C GLY A 61 1.69 -17.35 12.56
N VAL A 62 1.28 -18.55 12.97
CA VAL A 62 2.20 -19.63 13.36
C VAL A 62 2.08 -20.74 12.33
N LEU A 63 3.20 -21.09 11.68
CA LEU A 63 3.29 -22.26 10.82
C LEU A 63 3.85 -23.42 11.65
N PRO A 64 3.01 -24.37 12.09
CA PRO A 64 3.51 -25.56 12.76
C PRO A 64 4.27 -26.42 11.75
N VAL A 65 5.45 -26.88 12.15
CA VAL A 65 6.25 -27.85 11.40
C VAL A 65 6.27 -29.14 12.19
N HIS A 66 6.02 -30.25 11.52
CA HIS A 66 6.12 -31.60 12.08
C HIS A 66 6.93 -32.47 11.13
N ASP A 67 7.64 -33.45 11.69
CA ASP A 67 8.64 -34.27 10.98
C ASP A 67 8.08 -35.62 10.47
N ASP A 68 6.78 -35.89 10.63
CA ASP A 68 6.12 -37.16 10.23
C ASP A 68 5.40 -37.08 8.87
#